data_AF-A0A8H4JXV5-F1
#
_entry.id   AF-A0A8H4JXV5-F1
#
_cell.length_a   1.000
_cell.length_b   1.000
_cell.length_c   1.000
_cell.angle_alpha   90.00
_cell.angle_beta   90.00
_cell.angle_gamma   90.00
#
_symmetry.space_group_name_H-M   'P 1'
#
loop_
_entity.id
_entity.type
_entity.pdbx_description
1 polymer ?
#
loop_
_entity_poly.entity_id
_entity_poly.type
_entity_poly.pdbx_seq_one_letter_code
_entity_poly.pdbx_strand_id
1 'polypeptide(L)'
;MSLDDSEYSMKPAEELPLSDDCHHYQGKHEVPWDIQKYFAQRYSIFSLYDYGVYMTDDAWFGVTPEPVANQVAHDMNGTDQKKHILIDVFGGAGGNSIAFALSERWSRVISIERDPSTLACAQNNAKVYGIASGLITWVLGDSFEYLDKLFNHTEELHPNLRVSLDETVLFASPPWGGPGYRTDEVFNLYNMQPYSLDDLHTAYNRLDHALFLPRTSDIRQIARLAPPGRKVEVVQYCMEGASKALVAYLPGKYSKARQ
;
A
#
# COMPACT_ATOMS: atom_id res chain seq x y z
N MET A 1 18.83 24.10 -12.04
CA MET A 1 19.14 23.21 -13.17
C MET A 1 18.11 22.11 -13.11
N SER A 2 17.09 22.14 -13.96
CA SER A 2 16.26 20.96 -14.19
C SER A 2 17.19 19.91 -14.78
N LEU A 3 17.39 18.80 -14.05
CA LEU A 3 17.93 17.60 -14.66
C LEU A 3 16.98 17.27 -15.82
N ASP A 4 17.54 16.89 -16.97
CA ASP A 4 16.72 16.38 -18.05
C ASP A 4 16.15 15.03 -17.57
N ASP A 5 14.92 15.06 -17.06
CA ASP A 5 14.26 13.87 -16.50
C ASP A 5 13.96 12.79 -17.55
N SER A 6 14.34 13.01 -18.82
CA SER A 6 14.25 12.01 -19.90
C SER A 6 15.30 10.90 -19.80
N GLU A 7 16.35 11.06 -18.98
CA GLU A 7 17.42 10.07 -18.81
C GLU A 7 17.03 8.91 -17.85
N TYR A 8 16.02 9.08 -17.01
CA TYR A 8 15.61 8.08 -16.02
C TYR A 8 14.41 7.27 -16.50
N SER A 9 14.50 5.94 -16.40
CA SER A 9 13.40 5.05 -16.80
C SER A 9 12.22 5.08 -15.82
N MET A 10 12.44 5.50 -14.58
CA MET A 10 11.39 5.73 -13.59
C MET A 10 11.66 7.00 -12.76
N LYS A 11 10.62 7.83 -12.64
CA LYS A 11 10.68 9.15 -12.00
C LYS A 11 9.41 9.43 -11.16
N PRO A 12 9.45 10.40 -10.25
CA PRO A 12 8.24 10.81 -9.54
C PRO A 12 7.14 11.18 -10.54
N ALA A 13 5.93 10.72 -10.30
CA ALA A 13 4.78 11.15 -11.06
C ALA A 13 4.50 12.62 -10.74
N GLU A 14 4.26 13.41 -11.79
CA GLU A 14 3.64 14.71 -11.66
C GLU A 14 2.20 14.56 -11.17
N GLU A 15 1.56 15.69 -10.85
CA GLU A 15 0.14 15.69 -10.56
C GLU A 15 -0.65 15.30 -11.83
N LEU A 16 -1.41 14.22 -11.73
CA LEU A 16 -2.25 13.70 -12.80
C LEU A 16 -3.65 14.32 -12.68
N PRO A 17 -4.26 14.76 -13.80
CA PRO A 17 -5.64 15.20 -13.79
C PRO A 17 -6.58 14.02 -13.49
N LEU A 18 -7.69 14.29 -12.79
CA LEU A 18 -8.77 13.32 -12.66
C LEU A 18 -9.33 12.98 -14.05
N SER A 19 -9.40 11.70 -14.37
CA SER A 19 -9.92 11.16 -15.63
C SER A 19 -11.42 10.87 -15.53
N ASP A 20 -12.04 10.44 -16.63
CA ASP A 20 -13.44 10.00 -16.65
C ASP A 20 -13.69 8.74 -15.79
N ASP A 21 -12.65 7.96 -15.51
CA ASP A 21 -12.72 6.79 -14.60
C ASP A 21 -12.68 7.18 -13.12
N CYS A 22 -12.42 8.46 -12.81
CA CYS A 22 -12.37 8.95 -11.44
C CYS A 22 -13.78 9.38 -11.00
N HIS A 23 -14.40 8.63 -10.11
CA HIS A 23 -15.78 8.86 -9.69
C HIS A 23 -15.89 9.40 -8.28
N HIS A 24 -16.70 10.45 -8.12
CA HIS A 24 -17.23 10.91 -6.84
C HIS A 24 -18.76 10.75 -6.89
N TYR A 25 -19.24 9.60 -6.41
CA TYR A 25 -20.65 9.25 -6.44
C TYR A 25 -21.41 10.03 -5.36
N GLN A 26 -22.46 10.74 -5.74
CA GLN A 26 -23.33 11.50 -4.84
C GLN A 26 -24.47 10.64 -4.29
N GLY A 27 -24.87 9.61 -5.03
CA GLY A 27 -25.99 8.77 -4.63
C GLY A 27 -25.91 7.35 -5.17
N LYS A 28 -26.53 6.41 -4.45
CA LYS A 28 -26.55 4.97 -4.80
C LYS A 28 -27.03 4.67 -6.23
N HIS A 29 -27.85 5.53 -6.82
CA HIS A 29 -28.39 5.38 -8.17
C HIS A 29 -27.34 5.61 -9.27
N GLU A 30 -26.23 6.27 -8.95
CA GLU A 30 -25.07 6.49 -9.84
C GLU A 30 -24.06 5.34 -9.74
N VAL A 31 -24.16 4.53 -8.68
CA VAL A 31 -23.15 3.54 -8.31
C VAL A 31 -23.46 2.18 -8.96
N PRO A 32 -22.48 1.57 -9.66
CA PRO A 32 -22.59 0.19 -10.16
C PRO A 32 -23.03 -0.79 -9.07
N TRP A 33 -23.89 -1.74 -9.42
CA TRP A 33 -24.61 -2.58 -8.45
C TRP A 33 -23.70 -3.33 -7.46
N ASP A 34 -22.58 -3.84 -7.94
CA ASP A 34 -21.56 -4.57 -7.19
C ASP A 34 -20.74 -3.68 -6.24
N ILE A 35 -20.67 -2.37 -6.51
CA ILE A 35 -20.00 -1.36 -5.69
C ILE A 35 -20.92 -0.81 -4.59
N GLN A 36 -22.25 -0.84 -4.77
CA GLN A 36 -23.21 -0.21 -3.85
C GLN A 36 -23.04 -0.58 -2.37
N LYS A 37 -22.62 -1.82 -2.07
CA LYS A 37 -22.35 -2.27 -0.69
C LYS A 37 -21.13 -1.59 -0.06
N TYR A 38 -20.12 -1.23 -0.86
CA TYR A 38 -18.93 -0.49 -0.44
C TYR A 38 -19.25 1.00 -0.33
N PHE A 39 -20.01 1.55 -1.28
CA PHE A 39 -20.49 2.93 -1.22
C PHE A 39 -21.35 3.22 0.04
N ALA A 40 -22.15 2.24 0.48
CA ALA A 40 -22.87 2.34 1.76
C ALA A 40 -21.94 2.52 2.98
N GLN A 41 -20.68 2.10 2.87
CA GLN A 41 -19.63 2.21 3.88
C GLN A 41 -18.61 3.32 3.55
N ARG A 42 -18.89 4.20 2.58
CA ARG A 42 -17.91 5.18 2.08
C ARG A 42 -17.29 6.06 3.17
N TYR A 43 -18.05 6.43 4.21
CA TYR A 43 -17.54 7.22 5.33
C TYR A 43 -16.63 6.43 6.28
N SER A 44 -16.72 5.10 6.29
CA SER A 44 -15.75 4.25 6.97
C SER A 44 -14.52 3.97 6.11
N ILE A 45 -14.64 4.11 4.78
CA ILE A 45 -13.52 3.99 3.84
C ILE A 45 -12.69 5.26 3.84
N PHE A 46 -13.35 6.40 3.68
CA PHE A 46 -12.79 7.75 3.77
C PHE A 46 -13.77 8.63 4.55
N SER A 47 -13.40 9.07 5.75
CA SER A 47 -14.24 9.92 6.60
C SER A 47 -14.57 11.25 5.94
N LEU A 48 -13.66 11.77 5.12
CA LEU A 48 -13.82 13.00 4.35
C LEU A 48 -14.44 12.79 2.95
N TYR A 49 -15.18 11.69 2.72
CA TYR A 49 -15.68 11.35 1.37
C TYR A 49 -16.36 12.53 0.67
N ASP A 50 -17.30 13.21 1.35
CA ASP A 50 -18.10 14.32 0.81
C ASP A 50 -17.29 15.60 0.50
N TYR A 51 -16.01 15.65 0.90
CA TYR A 51 -15.11 16.80 0.64
C TYR A 51 -14.35 16.66 -0.69
N GLY A 52 -14.81 15.79 -1.58
CA GLY A 52 -14.24 15.61 -2.91
C GLY A 52 -13.23 14.46 -2.98
N VAL A 53 -13.49 13.35 -2.27
CA VAL A 53 -12.74 12.10 -2.48
C VAL A 53 -13.20 11.45 -3.78
N TYR A 54 -12.24 11.04 -4.60
CA TYR A 54 -12.48 10.32 -5.85
C TYR A 54 -11.91 8.90 -5.76
N MET A 55 -12.57 7.95 -6.42
CA MET A 55 -12.10 6.59 -6.58
C MET A 55 -12.47 6.06 -7.97
N THR A 56 -11.61 5.22 -8.53
CA THR A 56 -11.98 4.35 -9.65
C THR A 56 -12.92 3.24 -9.17
N ASP A 57 -13.68 2.64 -10.08
CA ASP A 57 -14.59 1.53 -9.74
C ASP A 57 -13.85 0.36 -9.08
N ASP A 58 -12.67 0.00 -9.60
CA ASP A 58 -11.84 -1.06 -9.05
C ASP A 58 -11.30 -0.75 -7.65
N ALA A 59 -10.99 0.53 -7.35
CA ALA A 59 -10.45 0.92 -6.06
C ALA A 59 -11.42 0.63 -4.90
N TRP A 60 -12.73 0.64 -5.12
CA TRP A 60 -13.73 0.32 -4.09
C TRP A 60 -13.58 -1.07 -3.48
N PHE A 61 -13.05 -2.03 -4.24
CA PHE A 61 -12.90 -3.41 -3.78
C PHE A 61 -11.63 -3.64 -2.95
N GLY A 62 -10.60 -2.82 -3.17
CA GLY A 62 -9.26 -3.00 -2.60
C GLY A 62 -8.84 -1.94 -1.58
N VAL A 63 -9.49 -0.78 -1.57
CA VAL A 63 -9.14 0.30 -0.64
C VAL A 63 -9.30 -0.16 0.82
N THR A 64 -8.26 0.08 1.62
CA THR A 64 -8.26 -0.25 3.04
C THR A 64 -9.13 0.77 3.78
N PRO A 65 -10.15 0.35 4.55
CA PRO A 65 -10.97 1.29 5.31
C PRO A 65 -10.13 2.12 6.29
N GLU A 66 -10.42 3.40 6.41
CA GLU A 66 -9.64 4.37 7.20
C GLU A 66 -9.33 3.91 8.64
N PRO A 67 -10.27 3.34 9.42
CA PRO A 67 -9.93 2.83 10.76
C PRO A 67 -8.87 1.71 10.75
N VAL A 68 -8.86 0.87 9.72
CA VAL A 68 -7.84 -0.18 9.56
C VAL A 68 -6.52 0.46 9.14
N ALA A 69 -6.54 1.34 8.14
CA ALA A 69 -5.33 2.01 7.65
C ALA A 69 -4.63 2.81 8.78
N ASN A 70 -5.41 3.51 9.61
CA ASN A 70 -4.89 4.24 10.77
C ASN A 70 -4.28 3.32 11.82
N GLN A 71 -4.90 2.17 12.11
CA GLN A 71 -4.33 1.21 13.04
C GLN A 71 -3.06 0.56 12.48
N VAL A 72 -3.01 0.25 11.19
CA VAL A 72 -1.80 -0.26 10.52
C VAL A 72 -0.68 0.77 10.61
N ALA A 73 -0.96 2.05 10.35
CA ALA A 73 0.01 3.12 10.48
C ALA A 73 0.51 3.26 11.93
N HIS A 74 -0.40 3.15 12.92
CA HIS A 74 -0.04 3.14 14.34
C HIS A 74 0.88 1.97 14.69
N ASP A 75 0.55 0.75 14.29
CA ASP A 75 1.35 -0.44 14.59
C ASP A 75 2.74 -0.37 13.93
N MET A 76 2.81 0.20 12.71
CA MET A 76 4.08 0.43 12.03
C MET A 76 4.98 1.48 12.70
N ASN A 77 4.48 2.29 13.64
CA ASN A 77 5.33 3.16 14.48
C ASN A 77 6.32 2.35 15.32
N GLY A 78 6.00 1.09 15.65
CA GLY A 78 6.89 0.16 16.33
C GLY A 78 8.07 -0.34 15.49
N THR A 79 8.19 0.12 14.24
CA THR A 79 9.37 -0.10 13.40
C THR A 79 10.58 0.68 13.93
N ASP A 80 11.78 0.10 13.80
CA ASP A 80 13.06 0.72 14.17
C ASP A 80 13.09 2.21 13.77
N GLN A 81 13.42 3.10 14.71
CA GLN A 81 13.44 4.55 14.49
C GLN A 81 14.37 4.98 13.35
N LYS A 82 15.41 4.19 13.07
CA LYS A 82 16.28 4.43 11.91
C LYS A 82 15.51 4.33 10.59
N LYS A 83 14.46 3.50 10.54
CA LYS A 83 13.59 3.35 9.37
C LYS A 83 12.57 4.47 9.38
N HIS A 84 12.82 5.50 8.60
CA HIS A 84 12.01 6.71 8.56
C HIS A 84 11.45 7.01 7.16
N ILE A 85 11.79 6.15 6.18
CA ILE A 85 11.22 6.15 4.83
C ILE A 85 10.32 4.92 4.68
N LEU A 86 9.09 5.12 4.24
CA LEU A 86 8.14 4.06 3.92
C LEU A 86 7.86 4.03 2.41
N ILE A 87 7.86 2.84 1.82
CA ILE A 87 7.38 2.63 0.45
C ILE A 87 6.11 1.82 0.51
N ASP A 88 5.00 2.42 0.10
CA ASP A 88 3.74 1.76 -0.19
C ASP A 88 3.78 1.22 -1.62
N VAL A 89 3.96 -0.10 -1.76
CA VAL A 89 4.20 -0.74 -3.06
C VAL A 89 2.91 -1.09 -3.82
N PHE A 90 1.74 -0.79 -3.24
CA PHE A 90 0.41 -0.89 -3.86
C PHE A 90 -0.48 0.25 -3.37
N GLY A 91 -0.19 1.46 -3.84
CA GLY A 91 -0.77 2.70 -3.31
C GLY A 91 -2.29 2.81 -3.45
N GLY A 92 -2.88 2.23 -4.51
CA GLY A 92 -4.31 2.30 -4.77
C GLY A 92 -4.81 3.75 -4.76
N ALA A 93 -6.04 3.96 -4.26
CA ALA A 93 -6.62 5.30 -4.09
C ALA A 93 -6.06 6.08 -2.87
N GLY A 94 -4.93 5.64 -2.31
CA GLY A 94 -4.17 6.36 -1.28
C GLY A 94 -4.59 6.09 0.17
N GLY A 95 -5.46 5.12 0.45
CA GLY A 95 -5.96 4.86 1.81
C GLY A 95 -4.85 4.65 2.84
N ASN A 96 -3.93 3.71 2.59
CA ASN A 96 -2.79 3.45 3.49
C ASN A 96 -1.75 4.57 3.42
N SER A 97 -1.42 5.06 2.22
CA SER A 97 -0.41 6.12 2.04
C SER A 97 -0.78 7.41 2.79
N ILE A 98 -2.05 7.79 2.79
CA ILE A 98 -2.59 8.93 3.56
C ILE A 98 -2.46 8.65 5.06
N ALA A 99 -2.87 7.47 5.53
CA ALA A 99 -2.75 7.11 6.95
C ALA A 99 -1.28 7.13 7.44
N PHE A 100 -0.35 6.63 6.61
CA PHE A 100 1.07 6.72 6.91
C PHE A 100 1.54 8.17 6.98
N ALA A 101 1.17 9.01 6.01
CA ALA A 101 1.53 10.43 6.05
C ALA A 101 0.98 11.16 7.30
N LEU A 102 -0.27 10.88 7.69
CA LEU A 102 -0.90 11.46 8.88
C LEU A 102 -0.32 10.94 10.21
N SER A 103 0.38 9.81 10.20
CA SER A 103 1.00 9.27 11.43
C SER A 103 2.18 10.10 11.94
N GLU A 104 2.69 11.02 11.12
CA GLU A 104 3.87 11.88 11.40
C GLU A 104 5.17 11.09 11.72
N ARG A 105 5.15 9.76 11.54
CA ARG A 105 6.28 8.87 11.82
C ARG A 105 7.33 8.87 10.70
N TRP A 106 6.89 9.08 9.47
CA TRP A 106 7.73 8.94 8.29
C TRP A 106 8.18 10.32 7.83
N SER A 107 9.48 10.48 7.61
CA SER A 107 9.99 11.70 6.94
C SER A 107 9.52 11.75 5.49
N ARG A 108 9.21 10.58 4.92
CA ARG A 108 8.79 10.43 3.54
C ARG A 108 8.05 9.12 3.32
N VAL A 109 6.97 9.22 2.54
CA VAL A 109 6.25 8.08 1.97
C VAL A 109 6.46 8.08 0.46
N ILE A 110 6.81 6.94 -0.13
CA ILE A 110 6.81 6.74 -1.58
C ILE A 110 5.63 5.81 -1.88
N SER A 111 4.70 6.24 -2.71
CA SER A 111 3.51 5.47 -3.06
C SER A 111 3.52 5.12 -4.54
N ILE A 112 3.51 3.83 -4.85
CA ILE A 112 3.59 3.30 -6.20
C ILE A 112 2.21 2.76 -6.59
N GLU A 113 1.67 3.27 -7.69
CA GLU A 113 0.42 2.78 -8.28
C GLU A 113 0.61 2.63 -9.78
N ARG A 114 0.07 1.55 -10.34
CA ARG A 114 0.24 1.21 -11.75
C ARG A 114 -0.82 1.85 -12.64
N ASP A 115 -2.03 2.02 -12.11
CA ASP A 115 -3.14 2.62 -12.84
C ASP A 115 -3.13 4.17 -12.72
N PRO A 116 -3.04 4.92 -13.83
CA PRO A 116 -2.96 6.38 -13.79
C PRO A 116 -4.22 7.04 -13.21
N SER A 117 -5.41 6.50 -13.48
CA SER A 117 -6.67 7.04 -12.95
C SER A 117 -6.75 6.89 -11.43
N THR A 118 -6.36 5.72 -10.92
CA THR A 118 -6.31 5.41 -9.49
C THR A 118 -5.24 6.25 -8.78
N LEU A 119 -4.08 6.47 -9.42
CA LEU A 119 -3.06 7.36 -8.89
C LEU A 119 -3.54 8.82 -8.83
N ALA A 120 -4.23 9.30 -9.87
CA ALA A 120 -4.83 10.64 -9.87
C ALA A 120 -5.84 10.79 -8.72
N CYS A 121 -6.69 9.78 -8.50
CA CYS A 121 -7.56 9.70 -7.32
C CYS A 121 -6.77 9.81 -6.02
N ALA A 122 -5.69 9.04 -5.85
CA ALA A 122 -4.86 9.05 -4.64
C ALA A 122 -4.22 10.42 -4.37
N GLN A 123 -3.69 11.07 -5.41
CA GLN A 123 -3.12 12.41 -5.33
C GLN A 123 -4.17 13.44 -4.89
N ASN A 124 -5.37 13.41 -5.48
CA ASN A 124 -6.48 14.26 -5.08
C ASN A 124 -6.91 13.98 -3.63
N ASN A 125 -7.09 12.72 -3.27
CA ASN A 125 -7.53 12.32 -1.93
C ASN A 125 -6.52 12.80 -0.88
N ALA A 126 -5.22 12.67 -1.11
CA ALA A 126 -4.21 13.20 -0.19
C ALA A 126 -4.34 14.73 0.03
N LYS A 127 -4.74 15.50 -0.99
CA LYS A 127 -5.03 16.93 -0.83
C LYS A 127 -6.28 17.18 0.01
N VAL A 128 -7.34 16.39 -0.19
CA VAL A 128 -8.56 16.46 0.63
C VAL A 128 -8.25 16.25 2.12
N TYR A 129 -7.34 15.32 2.42
CA TYR A 129 -6.85 15.07 3.79
C TYR A 129 -5.78 16.06 4.28
N GLY A 130 -5.43 17.07 3.48
CA GLY A 130 -4.48 18.11 3.88
C GLY A 130 -3.02 17.64 3.98
N ILE A 131 -2.64 16.57 3.27
CA ILE A 131 -1.27 16.08 3.28
C ILE A 131 -0.33 17.13 2.65
N ALA A 132 0.74 17.46 3.37
CA ALA A 132 1.73 18.43 2.92
C ALA A 132 2.39 18.00 1.60
N SER A 133 2.57 18.96 0.68
CA SER A 133 3.25 18.71 -0.60
C SER A 133 4.66 18.17 -0.37
N GLY A 134 5.02 17.11 -1.09
CA GLY A 134 6.32 16.45 -1.00
C GLY A 134 6.45 15.38 0.09
N LEU A 135 5.52 15.29 1.06
CA LEU A 135 5.55 14.23 2.09
C LEU A 135 5.30 12.85 1.47
N ILE A 136 4.35 12.77 0.53
CA ILE A 136 4.15 11.60 -0.33
C ILE A 136 4.77 11.87 -1.69
N THR A 137 5.71 11.03 -2.11
CA THR A 137 6.20 10.97 -3.49
C THR A 137 5.45 9.89 -4.24
N TRP A 138 4.72 10.30 -5.27
CA TRP A 138 3.93 9.42 -6.11
C TRP A 138 4.78 8.83 -7.23
N VAL A 139 4.55 7.57 -7.59
CA VAL A 139 5.19 6.89 -8.72
C VAL A 139 4.10 6.19 -9.52
N LEU A 140 3.98 6.55 -10.80
CA LEU A 140 3.16 5.81 -11.75
C LEU A 140 4.02 4.68 -12.32
N GLY A 141 3.75 3.43 -11.94
CA GLY A 141 4.55 2.30 -12.41
C GLY A 141 4.26 0.99 -11.69
N ASP A 142 4.98 -0.05 -12.12
CA ASP A 142 4.94 -1.36 -11.47
C ASP A 142 5.94 -1.41 -10.30
N SER A 143 5.48 -1.88 -9.14
CA SER A 143 6.31 -1.88 -7.94
C SER A 143 7.40 -2.95 -7.94
N PHE A 144 7.23 -4.05 -8.68
CA PHE A 144 8.30 -5.03 -8.86
C PHE A 144 9.42 -4.43 -9.72
N GLU A 145 9.07 -3.69 -10.77
CA GLU A 145 10.04 -2.93 -11.57
C GLU A 145 10.76 -1.86 -10.74
N TYR A 146 10.01 -1.06 -9.95
CA TYR A 146 10.62 -0.07 -9.06
C TYR A 146 11.65 -0.70 -8.11
N LEU A 147 11.28 -1.83 -7.49
CA LEU A 147 12.16 -2.51 -6.54
C LEU A 147 13.36 -3.17 -7.21
N ASP A 148 13.20 -3.78 -8.37
CA ASP A 148 14.34 -4.29 -9.15
C ASP A 148 15.35 -3.17 -9.45
N LYS A 149 14.86 -2.01 -9.91
CA LYS A 149 15.72 -0.83 -10.12
C LYS A 149 16.34 -0.34 -8.83
N LEU A 150 15.59 -0.24 -7.74
CA LEU A 150 16.12 0.17 -6.43
C LEU A 150 17.27 -0.76 -5.97
N PHE A 151 17.17 -2.04 -6.29
CA PHE A 151 18.07 -3.07 -5.80
C PHE A 151 19.28 -3.35 -6.68
N ASN A 152 19.13 -3.20 -8.00
CA ASN A 152 20.09 -3.68 -8.99
C ASN A 152 20.50 -2.62 -10.01
N HIS A 153 19.67 -1.59 -10.24
CA HIS A 153 19.85 -0.58 -11.30
C HIS A 153 19.51 0.84 -10.80
N THR A 154 20.06 1.21 -9.64
CA THR A 154 19.66 2.44 -8.93
C THR A 154 19.94 3.71 -9.75
N GLU A 155 20.93 3.67 -10.63
CA GLU A 155 21.25 4.72 -11.59
C GLU A 155 20.10 5.06 -12.54
N GLU A 156 19.23 4.10 -12.87
CA GLU A 156 18.07 4.31 -13.72
C GLU A 156 16.89 4.99 -12.99
N LEU A 157 16.88 4.96 -11.66
CA LEU A 157 15.91 5.70 -10.86
C LEU A 157 16.30 7.17 -10.81
N HIS A 158 15.33 8.06 -11.00
CA HIS A 158 15.48 9.47 -10.70
C HIS A 158 16.00 9.65 -9.25
N PRO A 159 16.91 10.60 -8.95
CA PRO A 159 17.50 10.77 -7.62
C PRO A 159 16.48 10.86 -6.47
N ASN A 160 15.34 11.51 -6.70
CA ASN A 160 14.26 11.55 -5.72
C ASN A 160 13.67 10.17 -5.43
N LEU A 161 13.73 9.18 -6.31
CA LEU A 161 13.20 7.84 -6.04
C LEU A 161 14.19 6.90 -5.35
N ARG A 162 15.44 7.31 -5.20
CA ARG A 162 16.48 6.52 -4.53
C ARG A 162 16.34 6.66 -3.02
N VAL A 163 16.56 5.57 -2.29
CA VAL A 163 16.44 5.53 -0.82
C VAL A 163 17.56 4.69 -0.22
N SER A 164 17.90 4.94 1.04
CA SER A 164 18.82 4.07 1.78
C SER A 164 18.07 2.84 2.28
N LEU A 165 18.55 1.64 1.92
CA LEU A 165 17.86 0.38 2.25
C LEU A 165 17.77 0.12 3.77
N ASP A 166 18.75 0.60 4.53
CA ASP A 166 18.79 0.48 5.99
C ASP A 166 17.84 1.46 6.71
N GLU A 167 17.35 2.47 6.02
CA GLU A 167 16.42 3.51 6.51
C GLU A 167 15.00 3.33 5.97
N THR A 168 14.78 2.26 5.19
CA THR A 168 13.52 2.02 4.47
C THR A 168 12.79 0.78 4.98
N VAL A 169 11.46 0.84 4.95
CA VAL A 169 10.53 -0.28 5.14
C VAL A 169 9.49 -0.28 4.03
N LEU A 170 9.01 -1.46 3.65
CA LEU A 170 7.92 -1.61 2.67
C LEU A 170 6.60 -1.88 3.38
N PHE A 171 5.51 -1.35 2.83
CA PHE A 171 4.16 -1.79 3.10
C PHE A 171 3.53 -2.26 1.79
N ALA A 172 2.91 -3.44 1.80
CA ALA A 172 2.28 -4.02 0.63
C ALA A 172 0.84 -4.43 0.94
N SER A 173 -0.12 -3.80 0.26
CA SER A 173 -1.52 -4.23 0.18
C SER A 173 -1.86 -4.73 -1.23
N PRO A 174 -1.35 -5.91 -1.65
CA PRO A 174 -1.56 -6.43 -2.98
C PRO A 174 -3.05 -6.77 -3.23
N PRO A 175 -3.48 -6.85 -4.50
CA PRO A 175 -4.77 -7.47 -4.83
C PRO A 175 -4.80 -8.94 -4.40
N TRP A 176 -5.95 -9.39 -3.88
CA TRP A 176 -6.14 -10.74 -3.32
C TRP A 176 -6.91 -11.70 -4.24
N GLY A 177 -7.10 -11.35 -5.52
CA GLY A 177 -7.83 -12.19 -6.48
C GLY A 177 -9.34 -11.97 -6.50
N GLY A 178 -9.80 -10.80 -6.06
CA GLY A 178 -11.22 -10.40 -6.08
C GLY A 178 -12.06 -11.03 -4.95
N PRO A 179 -13.37 -10.72 -4.86
CA PRO A 179 -14.20 -11.05 -3.69
C PRO A 179 -14.31 -12.54 -3.32
N GLY A 180 -13.91 -13.44 -4.24
CA GLY A 180 -13.89 -14.89 -4.05
C GLY A 180 -12.99 -15.36 -2.90
N TYR A 181 -11.98 -14.58 -2.48
CA TYR A 181 -11.13 -14.95 -1.33
C TYR A 181 -11.91 -15.20 -0.03
N ARG A 182 -13.14 -14.67 0.07
CA ARG A 182 -13.96 -14.70 1.29
C ARG A 182 -14.55 -16.07 1.60
N THR A 183 -14.55 -17.01 0.66
CA THR A 183 -15.17 -18.34 0.84
C THR A 183 -14.23 -19.37 1.44
N ASP A 184 -12.92 -19.10 1.41
CA ASP A 184 -11.93 -20.05 1.93
C ASP A 184 -11.88 -19.97 3.45
N GLU A 185 -12.11 -21.11 4.11
CA GLU A 185 -11.89 -21.25 5.56
C GLU A 185 -10.45 -20.94 5.94
N VAL A 186 -9.51 -21.36 5.08
CA VAL A 186 -8.08 -21.06 5.17
C VAL A 186 -7.60 -20.65 3.78
N PHE A 187 -7.30 -19.37 3.61
CA PHE A 187 -6.87 -18.80 2.34
C PHE A 187 -5.42 -19.16 2.03
N ASN A 188 -5.21 -19.88 0.93
CA ASN A 188 -3.89 -20.35 0.50
C ASN A 188 -3.14 -19.24 -0.24
N LEU A 189 -2.13 -18.66 0.41
CA LEU A 189 -1.35 -17.55 -0.13
C LEU A 189 -0.43 -17.95 -1.28
N TYR A 190 -0.04 -19.22 -1.41
CA TYR A 190 0.76 -19.68 -2.55
C TYR A 190 -0.03 -19.68 -3.86
N ASN A 191 -1.36 -19.73 -3.78
CA ASN A 191 -2.25 -19.65 -4.94
C ASN A 191 -2.90 -18.27 -5.08
N MET A 192 -2.53 -17.29 -4.24
CA MET A 192 -3.05 -15.94 -4.32
C MET A 192 -2.74 -15.34 -5.69
N GLN A 193 -3.72 -14.64 -6.24
CA GLN A 193 -3.62 -13.99 -7.54
C GLN A 193 -3.82 -12.49 -7.39
N PRO A 194 -3.17 -11.67 -8.23
CA PRO A 194 -2.23 -12.05 -9.30
C PRO A 194 -0.83 -12.41 -8.79
N TYR A 195 -0.53 -12.20 -7.50
CA TYR A 195 0.77 -12.47 -6.91
C TYR A 195 0.64 -13.46 -5.75
N SER A 196 1.46 -14.49 -5.76
CA SER A 196 1.58 -15.43 -4.64
C SER A 196 2.38 -14.83 -3.48
N LEU A 197 2.35 -15.50 -2.32
CA LEU A 197 3.23 -15.17 -1.20
C LEU A 197 4.70 -15.17 -1.59
N ASP A 198 5.10 -16.13 -2.42
CA ASP A 198 6.49 -16.31 -2.83
C ASP A 198 6.92 -15.20 -3.79
N ASP A 199 6.05 -14.76 -4.71
CA ASP A 199 6.32 -13.63 -5.59
C ASP A 199 6.59 -12.36 -4.79
N LEU A 200 5.67 -12.04 -3.86
CA LEU A 200 5.76 -10.86 -3.00
C LEU A 200 7.01 -10.92 -2.11
N HIS A 201 7.20 -12.00 -1.36
CA HIS A 201 8.34 -12.12 -0.46
C HIS A 201 9.67 -12.15 -1.22
N THR A 202 9.74 -12.76 -2.40
CA THR A 202 10.95 -12.78 -3.23
C THR A 202 11.35 -11.38 -3.65
N ALA A 203 10.37 -10.58 -4.11
CA ALA A 203 10.60 -9.20 -4.48
C ALA A 203 11.02 -8.32 -3.29
N TYR A 204 10.51 -8.57 -2.09
CA TYR A 204 10.61 -7.63 -0.96
C TYR A 204 11.69 -7.98 0.07
N ASN A 205 12.20 -9.22 0.09
CA ASN A 205 13.04 -9.74 1.18
C ASN A 205 14.39 -9.02 1.40
N ARG A 206 14.79 -8.07 0.55
CA ARG A 206 15.96 -7.22 0.82
C ARG A 206 15.68 -6.14 1.87
N LEU A 207 14.40 -5.83 2.12
CA LEU A 207 13.91 -4.84 3.08
C LEU A 207 12.99 -5.51 4.12
N ASP A 208 12.85 -4.87 5.28
CA ASP A 208 11.72 -5.18 6.16
C ASP A 208 10.43 -4.81 5.42
N HIS A 209 9.42 -5.66 5.52
CA HIS A 209 8.17 -5.45 4.81
C HIS A 209 6.96 -5.93 5.61
N ALA A 210 5.87 -5.17 5.52
CA ALA A 210 4.57 -5.52 6.08
C ALA A 210 3.63 -5.96 4.93
N LEU A 211 3.05 -7.15 5.04
CA LEU A 211 2.10 -7.67 4.05
C LEU A 211 0.68 -7.60 4.62
N PHE A 212 -0.18 -6.78 4.02
CA PHE A 212 -1.61 -6.70 4.32
C PHE A 212 -2.37 -7.76 3.51
N LEU A 213 -2.90 -8.76 4.22
CA LEU A 213 -3.37 -10.01 3.65
C LEU A 213 -4.82 -10.33 4.08
N PRO A 214 -5.51 -11.25 3.37
CA PRO A 214 -6.82 -11.73 3.75
C PRO A 214 -6.86 -12.23 5.20
N ARG A 215 -7.94 -11.91 5.90
CA ARG A 215 -8.16 -12.33 7.30
C ARG A 215 -8.07 -13.84 7.58
N THR A 216 -8.31 -14.68 6.57
CA THR A 216 -8.26 -16.15 6.68
C THR A 216 -6.95 -16.74 6.15
N SER A 217 -5.94 -15.92 5.86
CA SER A 217 -4.65 -16.38 5.33
C SER A 217 -3.99 -17.46 6.19
N ASP A 218 -3.40 -18.46 5.52
CA ASP A 218 -2.69 -19.55 6.20
C ASP A 218 -1.43 -19.05 6.92
N ILE A 219 -1.55 -18.85 8.23
CA ILE A 219 -0.47 -18.38 9.11
C ILE A 219 0.75 -19.32 9.04
N ARG A 220 0.58 -20.62 8.73
CA ARG A 220 1.71 -21.55 8.60
C ARG A 220 2.57 -21.22 7.38
N GLN A 221 1.97 -20.71 6.31
CA GLN A 221 2.71 -20.28 5.12
C GLN A 221 3.52 -19.00 5.42
N ILE A 222 2.91 -18.05 6.14
CA ILE A 222 3.59 -16.84 6.62
C ILE A 222 4.75 -17.20 7.56
N ALA A 223 4.52 -18.11 8.50
CA ALA A 223 5.54 -18.52 9.48
C ALA A 223 6.78 -19.16 8.84
N ARG A 224 6.65 -19.79 7.66
CA ARG A 224 7.80 -20.35 6.92
C ARG A 224 8.74 -19.28 6.37
N LEU A 225 8.29 -18.04 6.25
CA LEU A 225 9.11 -16.91 5.82
C LEU A 225 9.99 -16.35 6.96
N ALA A 226 9.80 -16.81 8.20
CA ALA A 226 10.61 -16.36 9.32
C ALA A 226 12.09 -16.77 9.12
N PRO A 227 13.04 -15.81 9.11
CA PRO A 227 14.45 -16.15 9.02
C PRO A 227 14.92 -16.96 10.24
N PRO A 228 15.97 -17.79 10.10
CA PRO A 228 16.53 -18.54 11.22
C PRO A 228 16.82 -17.64 12.43
N GLY A 229 16.31 -18.02 13.60
CA GLY A 229 16.51 -17.27 14.85
C GLY A 229 15.70 -15.97 14.98
N ARG A 230 14.80 -15.67 14.04
CA ARG A 230 13.92 -14.49 14.08
C ARG A 230 12.45 -14.90 14.14
N LYS A 231 11.62 -13.98 14.61
CA LYS A 231 10.16 -14.12 14.66
C LYS A 231 9.53 -13.28 13.57
N VAL A 232 8.37 -13.73 13.10
CA VAL A 232 7.44 -12.94 12.28
C VAL A 232 6.25 -12.62 13.16
N GLU A 233 5.87 -11.35 13.18
CA GLU A 233 4.69 -10.89 13.92
C GLU A 233 3.51 -10.86 12.95
N VAL A 234 2.36 -11.33 13.42
CA VAL A 234 1.10 -11.30 12.67
C VAL A 234 0.05 -10.64 13.53
N VAL A 235 -0.52 -9.54 13.04
CA VAL A 235 -1.57 -8.78 13.72
C VAL A 235 -2.86 -8.91 12.93
N GLN A 236 -3.95 -9.30 13.60
CA GLN A 236 -5.26 -9.42 12.98
C GLN A 236 -6.12 -8.19 13.31
N TYR A 237 -6.65 -7.55 12.28
CA TYR A 237 -7.41 -6.31 12.40
C TYR A 237 -8.91 -6.64 12.41
N CYS A 238 -9.57 -6.29 13.51
CA CYS A 238 -10.98 -6.57 13.75
C CYS A 238 -11.76 -5.26 13.88
N MET A 239 -12.92 -5.19 13.21
CA MET A 239 -13.86 -4.06 13.33
C MET A 239 -15.26 -4.61 13.51
N GLU A 240 -16.01 -4.03 14.45
CA GLU A 240 -17.41 -4.38 14.73
C GLU A 240 -17.60 -5.88 15.02
N GLY A 241 -16.67 -6.47 15.76
CA GLY A 241 -16.70 -7.91 16.10
C GLY A 241 -16.35 -8.86 14.94
N ALA A 242 -15.94 -8.34 13.79
CA ALA A 242 -15.53 -9.14 12.63
C ALA A 242 -14.08 -8.88 12.25
N SER A 243 -13.31 -9.96 12.02
CA SER A 243 -11.97 -9.82 11.41
C SER A 243 -12.10 -9.31 9.97
N LYS A 244 -11.25 -8.35 9.59
CA LYS A 244 -11.24 -7.68 8.27
C LYS A 244 -10.02 -8.09 7.46
N ALA A 245 -8.85 -8.08 8.07
CA ALA A 245 -7.57 -8.41 7.44
C ALA A 245 -6.55 -8.87 8.49
N LEU A 246 -5.37 -9.25 8.05
CA LEU A 246 -4.19 -9.38 8.89
C LEU A 246 -2.98 -8.70 8.25
N VAL A 247 -2.02 -8.29 9.06
CA VAL A 247 -0.70 -7.83 8.60
C VAL A 247 0.38 -8.75 9.13
N ALA A 248 1.24 -9.23 8.24
CA ALA A 248 2.45 -9.96 8.59
C ALA A 248 3.68 -9.05 8.48
N TYR A 249 4.41 -8.87 9.58
CA TYR A 249 5.63 -8.06 9.64
C TYR A 249 6.85 -8.95 9.50
N LEU A 250 7.46 -8.88 8.32
CA LEU A 250 8.53 -9.75 7.87
C LEU A 250 9.87 -9.00 7.88
N PRO A 251 10.89 -9.55 8.57
CA PRO A 251 12.21 -8.96 8.52
C PRO A 251 12.91 -9.20 7.18
N GLY A 252 13.60 -8.17 6.69
CA GLY A 252 14.48 -8.26 5.53
C GLY A 252 15.74 -9.07 5.84
N LYS A 253 16.31 -9.70 4.81
CA LYS A 253 17.54 -10.51 4.86
C LYS A 253 18.72 -9.78 5.49
N TYR A 254 18.81 -8.47 5.30
CA TYR A 254 19.92 -7.64 5.79
C TYR A 254 19.59 -6.87 7.08
N SER A 255 18.36 -6.97 7.57
CA SER A 255 17.98 -6.29 8.81
C SER A 255 18.64 -6.98 9.99
N LYS A 256 19.25 -6.22 10.91
CA LYS A 256 19.78 -6.79 12.16
C LYS A 256 18.63 -7.33 13.01
N ALA A 257 18.91 -8.35 13.82
CA ALA A 257 17.94 -8.82 14.81
C ALA A 257 17.65 -7.68 15.79
N ARG A 258 16.36 -7.45 16.10
CA ARG A 258 15.98 -6.60 17.24
C ARG A 258 16.54 -7.27 18.50
N GLN A 259 17.42 -6.58 19.22
CA GLN A 259 17.90 -7.00 20.54
C GLN A 259 16.80 -6.79 21.58
#